data_AF-A0A6B2KPH2-F1
#
_entry.id   AF-A0A6B2KPH2-F1
#
_cell.length_a   1.000
_cell.length_b   1.000
_cell.length_c   1.000
_cell.angle_alpha   90.00
_cell.angle_beta   90.00
_cell.angle_gamma   90.00
#
_symmetry.space_group_name_H-M   'P 1'
#
loop_
_entity.id
_entity.type
_entity.pdbx_description
1 polymer ?
#
loop_
_entity_poly.entity_id
_entity_poly.type
_entity_poly.pdbx_seq_one_letter_code
_entity_poly.pdbx_strand_id
1 'polypeptide(L)'
;MRALTAGERAVARRLFGTSLDADRVRVHARGYLPWLRRVAMAPAGELYFPPALYRADFSRAGPRSQCLFVHELTHVWQYQQGVPVRLAGVCLCLQGAYWLRDAYRYPAGDARPFRAYNFEQQAELVARYWGARLGLAECAAEEAWLGEVLAGFFADPAAPALLPARWWRL
;
A
#
# COMPACT_ATOMS: atom_id res chain seq x y z
N MET A 1 6.36 12.70 14.97
CA MET A 1 5.31 11.68 14.70
C MET A 1 3.96 12.38 14.74
N ARG A 2 3.03 12.00 13.86
CA ARG A 2 1.64 12.51 13.88
C ARG A 2 0.63 11.38 13.66
N ALA A 3 -0.61 11.59 14.08
CA ALA A 3 -1.73 10.77 13.62
C ALA A 3 -2.06 11.08 12.14
N LEU A 4 -2.90 10.25 11.54
CA LEU A 4 -3.48 10.57 10.23
C LEU A 4 -4.26 11.89 10.29
N THR A 5 -4.33 12.62 9.19
CA THR A 5 -5.22 13.77 9.03
C THR A 5 -6.68 13.30 8.86
N ALA A 6 -7.64 14.23 8.90
CA ALA A 6 -9.03 13.88 8.61
C ALA A 6 -9.20 13.36 7.17
N GLY A 7 -8.49 13.95 6.21
CA GLY A 7 -8.53 13.51 4.81
C GLY A 7 -7.87 12.15 4.60
N GLU A 8 -6.72 11.90 5.24
CA GLU A 8 -6.07 10.58 5.22
C GLU A 8 -6.94 9.49 5.86
N ARG A 9 -7.64 9.80 6.97
CA ARG A 9 -8.64 8.90 7.55
C ARG A 9 -9.80 8.62 6.60
N ALA A 10 -10.23 9.60 5.80
CA ALA A 10 -11.27 9.41 4.81
C ALA A 10 -10.81 8.50 3.66
N VAL A 11 -9.56 8.66 3.19
CA VAL A 11 -8.94 7.75 2.21
C VAL A 11 -8.89 6.32 2.78
N ALA A 12 -8.38 6.18 4.00
CA ALA A 12 -8.28 4.88 4.67
C ALA A 12 -9.64 4.18 4.77
N ARG A 13 -10.67 4.90 5.24
CA ARG A 13 -12.03 4.36 5.37
C ARG A 13 -12.68 4.03 4.04
N ARG A 14 -12.37 4.76 2.97
CA ARG A 14 -12.88 4.47 1.62
C ARG A 14 -12.30 3.19 1.04
N LEU A 15 -11.06 2.86 1.36
CA LEU A 15 -10.36 1.69 0.81
C LEU A 15 -10.49 0.45 1.69
N PHE A 16 -10.35 0.62 3.00
CA PHE A 16 -10.25 -0.48 3.97
C PHE A 16 -11.47 -0.57 4.90
N GLY A 17 -12.44 0.36 4.80
CA GLY A 17 -13.61 0.37 5.68
C GLY A 17 -13.23 0.42 7.14
N THR A 18 -13.72 -0.54 7.93
CA THR A 18 -13.40 -0.72 9.35
C THR A 18 -12.33 -1.78 9.61
N SER A 19 -11.78 -2.43 8.57
CA SER A 19 -10.75 -3.45 8.73
C SER A 19 -9.36 -2.88 9.05
N LEU A 20 -9.17 -1.58 8.81
CA LEU A 20 -8.00 -0.82 9.27
C LEU A 20 -8.42 0.14 10.40
N ASP A 21 -7.82 -0.04 11.57
CA ASP A 21 -7.89 0.90 12.69
C ASP A 21 -6.97 2.10 12.38
N ALA A 22 -7.58 3.16 11.85
CA ALA A 22 -6.88 4.37 11.43
C ALA A 22 -6.38 5.21 12.63
N ASP A 23 -6.93 4.99 13.81
CA ASP A 23 -6.56 5.72 15.03
C ASP A 23 -5.27 5.19 15.65
N ARG A 24 -4.89 3.95 15.31
CA ARG A 24 -3.58 3.37 15.67
C ARG A 24 -2.45 3.76 14.72
N VAL A 25 -2.76 4.23 13.51
CA VAL A 25 -1.72 4.56 12.51
C VAL A 25 -0.96 5.83 12.89
N ARG A 26 0.37 5.78 12.75
CA ARG A 26 1.28 6.90 13.00
C ARG A 26 2.13 7.18 11.77
N VAL A 27 2.35 8.46 11.48
CA VAL A 27 3.20 8.94 10.39
C VAL A 27 4.44 9.63 10.94
N HIS A 28 5.60 9.20 10.45
CA HIS A 28 6.91 9.72 10.81
C HIS A 28 7.53 10.47 9.63
N ALA A 29 7.94 11.72 9.86
CA ALA A 29 8.68 12.54 8.88
C ALA A 29 10.18 12.21 8.90
N ARG A 30 10.52 10.92 8.92
CA ARG A 30 11.87 10.38 8.85
C ARG A 30 11.84 9.02 8.15
N GLY A 31 12.94 8.65 7.52
CA GLY A 31 13.12 7.29 7.03
C GLY A 31 13.28 6.32 8.20
N TYR A 32 12.88 5.05 8.00
CA TYR A 32 13.11 4.00 8.98
C TYR A 32 14.60 3.61 9.03
N LEU A 33 15.24 3.46 7.87
CA LEU A 33 16.70 3.31 7.75
C LEU A 33 17.35 4.64 7.30
N PRO A 34 18.38 5.13 8.00
CA PRO A 34 18.94 6.47 7.74
C PRO A 34 19.64 6.61 6.38
N TRP A 35 20.12 5.51 5.77
CA TRP A 35 20.74 5.53 4.45
C TRP A 35 19.74 5.51 3.28
N LEU A 36 18.47 5.15 3.51
CA LEU A 36 17.44 5.09 2.48
C LEU A 36 16.64 6.40 2.43
N ARG A 37 17.19 7.40 1.74
CA ARG A 37 16.64 8.77 1.71
C ARG A 37 15.42 8.96 0.79
N ARG A 38 15.08 7.96 -0.02
CA ARG A 38 14.02 8.03 -1.05
C ARG A 38 13.08 6.82 -1.03
N VAL A 39 12.98 6.14 0.11
CA VAL A 39 12.14 4.94 0.25
C VAL A 39 11.23 5.14 1.46
N ALA A 40 9.92 5.03 1.24
CA ALA A 40 8.92 5.00 2.31
C ALA A 40 8.72 3.55 2.77
N MET A 41 8.39 3.36 4.04
CA MET A 41 8.25 2.05 4.66
C MET A 41 7.15 2.04 5.71
N ALA A 42 6.49 0.89 5.88
CA ALA A 42 5.45 0.67 6.87
C ALA A 42 5.76 -0.44 7.90
N PRO A 43 6.89 -0.41 8.63
CA PRO A 43 7.23 -1.44 9.60
C PRO A 43 6.25 -1.43 10.77
N ALA A 44 5.76 -2.62 11.15
CA ALA A 44 4.94 -2.83 12.34
C ALA A 44 3.71 -1.92 12.46
N GLY A 45 3.08 -1.56 11.34
CA GLY A 45 1.84 -0.78 11.31
C GLY A 45 2.02 0.73 11.43
N GLU A 46 3.25 1.23 11.36
CA GLU A 46 3.57 2.65 11.37
C GLU A 46 4.22 3.08 10.05
N LEU A 47 3.92 4.30 9.59
CA LEU A 47 4.37 4.84 8.32
C LEU A 47 5.60 5.73 8.49
N TYR A 48 6.66 5.45 7.75
CA TYR A 48 7.92 6.18 7.75
C TYR A 48 8.21 6.75 6.37
N PHE A 49 8.17 8.08 6.26
CA PHE A 49 8.49 8.80 5.04
C PHE A 49 9.75 9.65 5.26
N PRO A 50 10.82 9.41 4.49
CA PRO A 50 11.96 10.33 4.45
C PRO A 50 11.50 11.75 4.09
N PRO A 51 12.22 12.80 4.52
CA PRO A 51 11.81 14.20 4.31
C PRO A 51 11.44 14.55 2.85
N ALA A 52 12.09 13.93 1.86
CA ALA A 52 11.79 14.15 0.45
C ALA A 52 10.38 13.65 0.02
N LEU A 53 9.89 12.58 0.65
CA LEU A 53 8.61 11.93 0.34
C LEU A 53 7.48 12.35 1.29
N TYR A 54 7.83 12.86 2.47
CA TYR A 54 6.86 13.26 3.48
C TYR A 54 5.93 14.38 2.99
N ARG A 55 4.65 14.28 3.34
CA ARG A 55 3.67 15.35 3.16
C ARG A 55 2.91 15.59 4.48
N ALA A 56 2.62 16.86 4.75
CA ALA A 56 1.86 17.25 5.93
C ALA A 56 0.45 16.64 5.91
N ASP A 57 -0.15 16.55 4.73
CA ASP A 57 -1.43 15.88 4.47
C ASP A 57 -1.37 15.19 3.10
N PHE A 58 -1.29 13.86 3.09
CA PHE A 58 -1.18 13.10 1.84
C PHE A 58 -2.46 13.20 1.00
N SER A 59 -3.66 13.29 1.60
CA SER A 59 -4.92 13.38 0.83
C SER A 59 -5.06 14.69 0.04
N ARG A 60 -4.22 15.69 0.34
CA ARG A 60 -4.14 16.97 -0.38
C ARG A 60 -2.92 17.06 -1.31
N ALA A 61 -2.07 16.03 -1.32
CA ALA A 61 -0.91 15.97 -2.18
C ALA A 61 -1.29 15.54 -3.61
N GLY A 62 -0.35 15.66 -4.54
CA GLY A 62 -0.55 15.19 -5.92
C GLY A 62 -0.78 13.66 -5.98
N PRO A 63 -1.38 13.15 -7.07
CA PRO A 63 -1.83 11.75 -7.15
C PRO A 63 -0.74 10.72 -6.84
N ARG A 64 0.49 10.93 -7.32
CA ARG A 64 1.62 10.02 -7.03
C ARG A 64 1.96 9.94 -5.54
N SER A 65 1.90 11.05 -4.82
CA SER A 65 2.12 11.04 -3.37
C SER A 65 0.96 10.36 -2.63
N GLN A 66 -0.27 10.49 -3.14
CA GLN A 66 -1.41 9.74 -2.61
C GLN A 66 -1.29 8.24 -2.86
N CYS A 67 -0.87 7.82 -4.07
CA CYS A 67 -0.60 6.42 -4.39
C CYS A 67 0.47 5.83 -3.46
N LEU A 68 1.59 6.52 -3.27
CA LEU A 68 2.63 6.09 -2.33
C LEU A 68 2.08 5.94 -0.90
N PHE A 69 1.26 6.89 -0.44
CA PHE A 69 0.61 6.79 0.86
C PHE A 69 -0.31 5.57 0.95
N VAL A 70 -1.12 5.31 -0.07
CA VAL A 70 -2.04 4.17 -0.13
C VAL A 70 -1.28 2.84 -0.18
N HIS A 71 -0.15 2.77 -0.90
CA HIS A 71 0.73 1.61 -0.93
C HIS A 71 1.19 1.25 0.48
N GLU A 72 1.81 2.19 1.18
CA GLU A 72 2.31 1.97 2.54
C GLU A 72 1.17 1.71 3.54
N LEU A 73 0.02 2.36 3.36
CA LEU A 73 -1.17 2.13 4.18
C LEU A 73 -1.73 0.72 3.99
N THR A 74 -1.58 0.13 2.80
CA THR A 74 -1.97 -1.27 2.54
C THR A 74 -1.10 -2.24 3.34
N HIS A 75 0.18 -1.95 3.51
CA HIS A 75 1.05 -2.73 4.41
C HIS A 75 0.64 -2.61 5.87
N VAL A 76 0.19 -1.44 6.31
CA VAL A 76 -0.39 -1.27 7.64
C VAL A 76 -1.66 -2.11 7.81
N TRP A 77 -2.55 -2.11 6.80
CA TRP A 77 -3.73 -2.98 6.78
C TRP A 77 -3.32 -4.46 6.90
N GLN A 78 -2.39 -4.93 6.06
CA GLN A 78 -1.86 -6.30 6.10
C GLN A 78 -1.31 -6.66 7.48
N TYR A 79 -0.54 -5.76 8.10
CA TYR A 79 -0.03 -5.94 9.46
C TYR A 79 -1.16 -6.11 10.49
N GLN A 80 -2.19 -5.27 10.42
CA GLN A 80 -3.34 -5.36 11.34
C GLN A 80 -4.17 -6.64 11.13
N GLN A 81 -4.14 -7.23 9.92
CA GLN A 81 -4.75 -8.54 9.66
C GLN A 81 -3.88 -9.73 10.13
N GLY A 82 -2.75 -9.49 10.80
CA GLY A 82 -1.88 -10.53 11.33
C GLY A 82 -0.84 -11.07 10.35
N VAL A 83 -0.64 -10.42 9.20
CA VAL A 83 0.53 -10.72 8.35
C VAL A 83 1.78 -10.38 9.16
N PRO A 84 2.78 -11.27 9.26
CA PRO A 84 4.00 -11.02 10.04
C PRO A 84 4.93 -10.04 9.30
N VAL A 85 4.52 -8.78 9.19
CA VAL A 85 5.26 -7.66 8.56
C VAL A 85 6.56 -7.33 9.30
N ARG A 86 6.90 -8.03 10.40
CA ARG A 86 8.27 -7.99 10.95
C ARG A 86 9.32 -8.53 9.94
N LEU A 87 8.91 -9.34 8.96
CA LEU A 87 9.71 -9.68 7.79
C LEU A 87 9.89 -8.51 6.80
N ALA A 88 9.16 -7.40 6.93
CA ALA A 88 9.29 -6.24 6.05
C ALA A 88 10.63 -5.50 6.19
N GLY A 89 11.36 -5.72 7.29
CA GLY A 89 12.78 -5.38 7.39
C GLY A 89 13.66 -6.06 6.33
N VAL A 90 13.23 -7.23 5.82
CA VAL A 90 13.87 -7.94 4.69
C VAL A 90 13.40 -7.37 3.34
N CYS A 91 12.14 -6.93 3.22
CA CYS A 91 11.64 -6.20 2.05
C CYS A 91 12.41 -4.88 1.86
N LEU A 92 12.66 -4.18 2.97
CA LEU A 92 13.59 -3.06 3.09
C LEU A 92 15.00 -3.32 2.52
N CYS A 93 15.55 -4.52 2.73
CA CYS A 93 16.84 -4.95 2.17
C CYS A 93 16.75 -5.31 0.67
N LEU A 94 15.62 -5.86 0.21
CA LEU A 94 15.39 -6.26 -1.19
C LEU A 94 14.96 -5.09 -2.10
N GLN A 95 14.54 -3.97 -1.51
CA GLN A 95 14.35 -2.66 -2.17
C GLN A 95 15.68 -1.99 -2.57
N GLY A 96 16.81 -2.69 -2.43
CA GLY A 96 18.10 -2.37 -3.05
C GLY A 96 18.10 -2.53 -4.58
N ALA A 97 17.55 -1.53 -5.27
CA ALA A 97 17.92 -1.04 -6.60
C ALA A 97 17.85 -1.94 -7.87
N TYR A 98 17.60 -3.27 -7.84
CA TYR A 98 17.65 -4.06 -9.10
C TYR A 98 16.50 -5.06 -9.33
N TRP A 99 15.90 -5.64 -8.30
CA TRP A 99 14.87 -6.70 -8.43
C TRP A 99 13.41 -6.23 -8.26
N LEU A 100 13.22 -4.97 -7.86
CA LEU A 100 11.92 -4.35 -7.60
C LEU A 100 10.96 -4.40 -8.78
N ARG A 101 11.46 -4.20 -10.01
CA ARG A 101 10.58 -4.13 -11.18
C ARG A 101 9.81 -5.43 -11.42
N ASP A 102 10.39 -6.57 -11.03
CA ASP A 102 9.74 -7.87 -11.19
C ASP A 102 8.74 -8.17 -10.06
N ALA A 103 9.00 -7.70 -8.83
CA ALA A 103 8.04 -7.82 -7.73
C ALA A 103 6.77 -6.98 -7.98
N TYR A 104 6.90 -5.79 -8.59
CA TYR A 104 5.75 -4.97 -9.03
C TYR A 104 5.16 -5.41 -10.37
N ARG A 105 5.82 -6.30 -11.12
CA ARG A 105 5.27 -6.85 -12.35
C ARG A 105 4.23 -7.89 -11.99
N TYR A 106 3.00 -7.54 -12.27
CA TYR A 106 1.92 -8.47 -12.46
C TYR A 106 1.51 -8.44 -13.93
N PRO A 107 1.01 -9.55 -14.51
CA PRO A 107 0.43 -9.52 -15.83
C PRO A 107 -0.93 -8.81 -15.74
N ALA A 108 -0.93 -7.52 -16.09
CA ALA A 108 -2.16 -6.77 -16.27
C ALA A 108 -3.05 -7.49 -17.30
N GLY A 109 -4.35 -7.59 -17.02
CA GLY A 109 -5.31 -8.31 -17.86
C GLY A 109 -5.50 -9.80 -17.50
N ASP A 110 -4.83 -10.29 -16.46
CA ASP A 110 -5.06 -11.63 -15.92
C ASP A 110 -6.23 -11.64 -14.92
N ALA A 111 -7.10 -12.66 -14.96
CA ALA A 111 -8.29 -12.80 -14.11
C ALA A 111 -7.99 -13.42 -12.73
N ARG A 112 -6.73 -13.34 -12.27
CA ARG A 112 -6.34 -13.91 -10.99
C ARG A 112 -6.93 -13.12 -9.81
N PRO A 113 -7.43 -13.80 -8.77
CA PRO A 113 -8.02 -13.14 -7.61
C PRO A 113 -6.94 -12.40 -6.79
N PHE A 114 -7.33 -11.36 -6.06
CA PHE A 114 -6.43 -10.53 -5.22
C PHE A 114 -5.44 -11.33 -4.34
N ARG A 115 -5.88 -12.45 -3.76
CA ARG A 115 -5.05 -13.34 -2.91
C ARG A 115 -3.92 -14.08 -3.63
N ALA A 116 -3.96 -14.11 -4.97
CA ALA A 116 -2.94 -14.75 -5.81
C ALA A 116 -1.71 -13.86 -6.01
N TYR A 117 -1.82 -12.57 -5.68
CA TYR A 117 -0.74 -11.60 -5.70
C TYR A 117 0.05 -11.65 -4.40
N ASN A 118 1.37 -11.41 -4.47
CA ASN A 118 2.18 -11.25 -3.28
C ASN A 118 1.83 -9.93 -2.55
N PHE A 119 2.31 -9.74 -1.32
CA PHE A 119 1.88 -8.62 -0.49
C PHE A 119 2.27 -7.24 -1.05
N GLU A 120 3.38 -7.11 -1.81
CA GLU A 120 3.77 -5.88 -2.51
C GLU A 120 2.87 -5.62 -3.72
N GLN A 121 2.58 -6.66 -4.51
CA GLN A 121 1.66 -6.56 -5.64
C GLN A 121 0.27 -6.16 -5.17
N GLN A 122 -0.21 -6.72 -4.06
CA GLN A 122 -1.48 -6.32 -3.45
C GLN A 122 -1.48 -4.83 -3.10
N ALA A 123 -0.41 -4.31 -2.48
CA ALA A 123 -0.28 -2.89 -2.16
C ALA A 123 -0.25 -2.01 -3.41
N GLU A 124 0.49 -2.43 -4.45
CA GLU A 124 0.55 -1.72 -5.73
C GLU A 124 -0.80 -1.70 -6.44
N LEU A 125 -1.55 -2.81 -6.47
CA LEU A 125 -2.88 -2.87 -7.08
C LEU A 125 -3.85 -1.88 -6.43
N VAL A 126 -3.88 -1.82 -5.10
CA VAL A 126 -4.73 -0.86 -4.35
C VAL A 126 -4.28 0.58 -4.62
N ALA A 127 -2.96 0.85 -4.66
CA ALA A 127 -2.42 2.17 -4.94
C ALA A 127 -2.71 2.65 -6.37
N ARG A 128 -2.61 1.75 -7.36
CA ARG A 128 -2.90 2.04 -8.76
C ARG A 128 -4.39 2.23 -9.00
N TYR A 129 -5.24 1.44 -8.35
CA TYR A 129 -6.69 1.68 -8.36
C TYR A 129 -7.01 3.09 -7.83
N TRP A 130 -6.43 3.46 -6.68
CA TRP A 130 -6.59 4.81 -6.16
C TRP A 130 -6.09 5.89 -7.13
N GLY A 131 -4.93 5.66 -7.76
CA GLY A 131 -4.38 6.54 -8.80
C GLY A 131 -5.34 6.73 -9.98
N ALA A 132 -5.94 5.64 -10.47
CA ALA A 132 -6.96 5.71 -11.52
C ALA A 132 -8.18 6.54 -11.09
N ARG A 133 -8.66 6.35 -9.85
CA ARG A 133 -9.76 7.16 -9.27
C ARG A 133 -9.42 8.65 -9.12
N LEU A 134 -8.13 9.00 -9.10
CA LEU A 134 -7.64 10.38 -9.09
C LEU A 134 -7.34 10.93 -10.50
N GLY A 135 -7.57 10.15 -11.56
CA GLY A 135 -7.28 10.54 -12.94
C GLY A 135 -5.80 10.48 -13.33
N LEU A 136 -5.00 9.67 -12.63
CA LEU A 136 -3.59 9.47 -12.97
C LEU A 136 -3.46 8.65 -14.27
N ALA A 137 -2.92 9.27 -15.33
CA ALA A 137 -2.92 8.72 -16.69
C ALA A 137 -2.29 7.32 -16.78
N GLU A 138 -1.18 7.08 -16.06
CA GLU A 138 -0.51 5.78 -16.04
C GLU A 138 -1.32 4.65 -15.39
N CYS A 139 -2.40 4.96 -14.66
CA CYS A 139 -3.29 3.99 -14.02
C CYS A 139 -4.66 3.90 -14.69
N ALA A 140 -5.07 4.93 -15.45
CA ALA A 140 -6.42 5.05 -16.00
C ALA A 140 -6.79 3.87 -16.93
N ALA A 141 -5.85 3.40 -17.74
CA ALA A 141 -6.08 2.28 -18.66
C ALA A 141 -6.39 0.94 -17.96
N GLU A 142 -6.05 0.81 -16.68
CA GLU A 142 -6.23 -0.42 -15.90
C GLU A 142 -7.46 -0.36 -14.99
N GLU A 143 -8.21 0.75 -14.92
CA GLU A 143 -9.26 0.97 -13.90
C GLU A 143 -10.31 -0.14 -13.88
N ALA A 144 -10.82 -0.53 -15.04
CA ALA A 144 -11.84 -1.58 -15.15
C ALA A 144 -11.34 -2.93 -14.61
N TRP A 145 -10.15 -3.34 -15.06
CA TRP A 145 -9.52 -4.59 -14.64
C TRP A 145 -9.15 -4.57 -13.14
N LEU A 146 -8.62 -3.46 -12.64
CA LEU A 146 -8.34 -3.28 -11.21
C LEU A 146 -9.62 -3.38 -10.38
N GLY A 147 -10.73 -2.83 -10.88
CA GLY A 147 -12.05 -2.94 -10.27
C GLY A 147 -12.51 -4.39 -10.12
N GLU A 148 -12.29 -5.22 -11.13
CA GLU A 148 -12.61 -6.65 -11.09
C GLU A 148 -11.72 -7.42 -10.10
N VAL A 149 -10.40 -7.22 -10.18
CA VAL A 149 -9.42 -7.88 -9.29
C VAL A 149 -9.67 -7.53 -7.82
N LEU A 150 -10.02 -6.27 -7.53
CA LEU A 150 -10.27 -5.75 -6.19
C LEU A 150 -11.72 -5.87 -5.74
N ALA A 151 -12.64 -6.39 -6.55
CA ALA A 151 -14.05 -6.48 -6.20
C ALA A 151 -14.28 -7.23 -4.87
N GLY A 152 -13.61 -8.38 -4.69
CA GLY A 152 -13.67 -9.14 -3.45
C GLY A 152 -13.01 -8.41 -2.27
N PHE A 153 -11.95 -7.65 -2.51
CA PHE A 153 -11.29 -6.83 -1.51
C PHE A 153 -12.20 -5.70 -1.01
N PHE A 154 -12.88 -4.99 -1.91
CA PHE A 154 -13.80 -3.92 -1.53
C PHE A 154 -15.11 -4.43 -0.93
N ALA A 155 -15.53 -5.65 -1.27
CA ALA A 155 -16.71 -6.26 -0.69
C ALA A 155 -16.53 -6.60 0.80
N ASP A 156 -15.37 -7.14 1.17
CA ASP A 156 -15.03 -7.45 2.56
C ASP A 156 -13.52 -7.34 2.81
N PRO A 157 -12.99 -6.14 3.11
CA PRO A 157 -11.56 -5.95 3.35
C PRO A 157 -11.09 -6.55 4.68
N ALA A 158 -11.96 -7.19 5.47
CA ALA A 158 -11.61 -7.96 6.65
C ALA A 158 -11.52 -9.48 6.36
N ALA A 159 -11.88 -9.92 5.14
CA ALA A 159 -11.91 -11.33 4.80
C ALA A 159 -10.49 -11.96 4.87
N PRO A 160 -10.27 -12.99 5.71
CA PRO A 160 -8.97 -13.67 5.80
C PRO A 160 -8.50 -14.27 4.47
N ALA A 161 -9.44 -14.58 3.58
CA ALA A 161 -9.18 -15.13 2.25
C ALA A 161 -8.44 -14.16 1.30
N LEU A 162 -8.34 -12.87 1.65
CA LEU A 162 -7.64 -11.85 0.88
C LEU A 162 -6.13 -11.86 1.11
N LEU A 163 -5.68 -12.43 2.23
CA LEU A 163 -4.26 -12.48 2.55
C LEU A 163 -3.52 -13.35 1.53
N PRO A 164 -2.28 -12.98 1.16
CA PRO A 164 -1.51 -13.70 0.15
C PRO A 164 -1.32 -15.15 0.60
N ALA A 165 -1.68 -16.09 -0.27
CA ALA A 165 -1.60 -17.52 0.02
C ALA A 165 -0.17 -17.99 0.38
N ARG A 166 0.85 -17.22 -0.03
CA ARG A 166 2.27 -17.42 0.29
C ARG A 166 2.95 -16.08 0.56
N TRP A 167 2.90 -15.59 1.79
CA TRP A 167 3.52 -14.32 2.20
C TRP A 167 5.06 -14.29 2.07
N TRP A 168 5.71 -15.44 1.85
CA TRP A 168 7.17 -15.59 1.79
C TRP A 168 7.74 -15.79 0.38
N ARG A 169 6.90 -15.91 -0.66
CA ARG A 169 7.38 -16.00 -2.06
C ARG A 169 7.13 -14.66 -2.75
N LEU A 170 8.23 -14.00 -3.14
CA LEU A 170 8.24 -12.91 -4.11
C LEU A 170 7.96 -13.48 -5.51
#